data_AF-A0A1A8M1B2-F1
#
_entry.id   AF-A0A1A8M1B2-F1
#
_cell.length_a   1.000
_cell.length_b   1.000
_cell.length_c   1.000
_cell.angle_alpha   90.00
_cell.angle_beta   90.00
_cell.angle_gamma   90.00
#
_symmetry.space_group_name_H-M   'P 1'
#
loop_
_entity.id
_entity.type
_entity.pdbx_description
1 polymer ?
#
loop_
_entity_poly.entity_id
_entity_poly.type
_entity_poly.pdbx_seq_one_letter_code
_entity_poly.pdbx_strand_id
1 'polypeptide(L)'
;VCVCVCSQGWDCCVCLDMNDFYLRLIPKEERDRVESLEPFDEHEEWHEKCCHYFILTASRGLLMEQALLPAPPVSSAPVISWSPTVLPVRPIPVSLEGLGMASTRLGPEQVMLTGGSSKGGRLAETRALLRGQEGWRAVVEPFVDLGVRLHHTVTCVPGGGVVIYGGRSSPLNPISDIFRVTFNPCGVSPAADPQSQAAETIHVESMICSGNPPPPRWRHTASVVSLRGRDFLFVFGGKNQSESALGDGHFLNLGQQIWTEMPVEGAAPPARHSHSACP
;
A
#
# COMPACT_ATOMS: atom_id res chain seq x y z
N VAL A 1 -5.33 -29.43 -13.80
CA VAL A 1 -4.13 -29.98 -14.47
C VAL A 1 -3.94 -31.46 -14.15
N CYS A 2 -3.80 -31.86 -12.89
CA CYS A 2 -3.59 -33.27 -12.49
C CYS A 2 -4.57 -34.28 -13.10
N VAL A 3 -5.88 -33.97 -13.09
CA VAL A 3 -6.92 -34.83 -13.71
C VAL A 3 -6.64 -35.13 -15.19
N CYS A 4 -6.16 -34.13 -15.93
CA CYS A 4 -5.79 -34.30 -17.34
C CYS A 4 -4.56 -35.20 -17.48
N VAL A 5 -3.53 -35.01 -16.66
CA VAL A 5 -2.31 -35.84 -16.68
C VAL A 5 -2.62 -37.30 -16.35
N CYS A 6 -3.43 -37.57 -15.33
CA CYS A 6 -3.86 -38.93 -15.02
C CYS A 6 -4.65 -39.57 -16.17
N SER A 7 -5.49 -38.79 -16.87
CA SER A 7 -6.23 -39.29 -18.04
C SER A 7 -5.35 -39.70 -19.22
N GLN A 8 -4.08 -39.25 -19.23
CA GLN A 8 -3.07 -39.60 -20.24
C GLN A 8 -2.21 -40.82 -19.83
N GLY A 9 -2.61 -41.57 -18.80
CA GLY A 9 -1.96 -42.83 -18.42
C GLY A 9 -0.79 -42.69 -17.44
N TRP A 10 -0.76 -41.59 -16.68
CA TRP A 10 0.16 -41.41 -15.55
C TRP A 10 -0.51 -41.85 -14.25
N ASP A 11 0.18 -42.68 -13.46
CA ASP A 11 -0.39 -43.30 -12.25
C ASP A 11 -0.49 -42.30 -11.10
N CYS A 12 0.55 -41.48 -10.94
CA CYS A 12 0.64 -40.46 -9.90
C CYS A 12 1.07 -39.13 -10.51
N CYS A 13 0.52 -38.03 -9.98
CA CYS A 13 1.02 -36.69 -10.31
C CYS A 13 0.84 -35.71 -9.14
N VAL A 14 1.80 -34.81 -9.00
CA VAL A 14 1.78 -33.70 -8.04
C VAL A 14 2.00 -32.41 -8.81
N CYS A 15 1.14 -31.43 -8.57
CA CYS A 15 1.20 -30.10 -9.19
C CYS A 15 1.19 -29.08 -8.07
N LEU A 16 2.18 -28.20 -8.06
CA LEU A 16 2.29 -27.08 -7.12
C LEU A 16 2.35 -25.78 -7.94
N ASP A 17 1.67 -24.74 -7.50
CA ASP A 17 1.99 -23.40 -7.98
C ASP A 17 3.37 -22.97 -7.46
N MET A 18 3.92 -21.89 -8.00
CA MET A 18 5.25 -21.45 -7.60
C MET A 18 5.29 -20.85 -6.19
N ASN A 19 4.16 -20.39 -5.63
CA ASN A 19 4.12 -19.91 -4.25
C ASN A 19 4.33 -21.10 -3.30
N ASP A 20 3.58 -22.18 -3.51
CA ASP A 20 3.70 -23.42 -2.74
C ASP A 20 5.10 -24.02 -2.89
N PHE A 21 5.65 -24.02 -4.11
CA PHE A 21 7.03 -24.46 -4.35
C PHE A 21 8.04 -23.62 -3.56
N TYR A 22 8.02 -22.28 -3.73
CA TYR A 22 8.98 -21.38 -3.11
C TYR A 22 8.89 -21.38 -1.58
N LEU A 23 7.68 -21.31 -1.03
CA LEU A 23 7.47 -21.18 0.42
C LEU A 23 7.61 -22.51 1.17
N ARG A 24 7.34 -23.65 0.53
CA ARG A 24 7.36 -24.95 1.22
C ARG A 24 8.58 -25.80 0.89
N LEU A 25 9.06 -25.79 -0.34
CA LEU A 25 10.09 -26.72 -0.80
C LEU A 25 11.49 -26.13 -0.81
N ILE A 26 11.62 -24.81 -0.97
CA ILE A 26 12.91 -24.14 -0.85
C ILE A 26 13.25 -23.98 0.64
N PRO A 27 14.46 -24.35 1.10
CA PRO A 27 14.87 -24.12 2.48
C PRO A 27 14.88 -22.63 2.84
N LYS A 28 14.68 -22.31 4.12
CA LYS A 28 14.66 -20.91 4.57
C LYS A 28 15.98 -20.21 4.25
N GLU A 29 17.10 -20.88 4.45
CA GLU A 29 18.43 -20.35 4.21
C GLU A 29 18.63 -19.96 2.74
N GLU A 30 18.04 -20.74 1.82
CA GLU A 30 18.10 -20.44 0.39
C GLU A 30 17.17 -19.30 0.00
N ARG A 31 15.98 -19.20 0.61
CA ARG A 31 15.12 -18.02 0.44
C ARG A 31 15.79 -16.75 0.98
N ASP A 32 16.36 -16.80 2.17
CA ASP A 32 17.09 -15.69 2.78
C ASP A 32 18.26 -15.27 1.87
N ARG A 33 18.98 -16.24 1.27
CA ARG A 33 20.03 -15.96 0.28
C ARG A 33 19.47 -15.28 -0.96
N VAL A 34 18.37 -15.78 -1.54
CA VAL A 34 17.72 -15.20 -2.74
C VAL A 34 17.24 -13.79 -2.46
N GLU A 35 16.58 -13.56 -1.33
CA GLU A 35 16.09 -12.25 -0.89
C GLU A 35 17.23 -11.25 -0.62
N SER A 36 18.45 -11.73 -0.37
CA SER A 36 19.64 -10.88 -0.19
C SER A 36 20.37 -10.49 -1.49
N LEU A 37 20.01 -11.08 -2.64
CA LEU A 37 20.72 -10.86 -3.90
C LEU A 37 20.57 -9.43 -4.42
N GLU A 38 19.37 -8.89 -4.32
CA GLU A 38 19.06 -7.52 -4.71
C GLU A 38 17.86 -6.99 -3.92
N PRO A 39 17.76 -5.66 -3.74
CA PRO A 39 16.58 -5.05 -3.13
C PRO A 39 15.30 -5.39 -3.90
N PHE A 40 14.29 -5.94 -3.23
CA PHE A 40 13.07 -6.42 -3.87
C PHE A 40 11.77 -5.90 -3.24
N ASP A 41 10.91 -5.35 -4.07
CA ASP A 41 9.72 -4.60 -3.67
C ASP A 41 8.46 -4.86 -4.51
N GLU A 42 8.57 -5.66 -5.56
CA GLU A 42 7.49 -6.09 -6.48
C GLU A 42 6.79 -7.35 -5.94
N HIS A 43 6.45 -7.35 -4.65
CA HIS A 43 5.89 -8.51 -3.95
C HIS A 43 4.55 -8.95 -4.54
N GLU A 44 3.72 -7.99 -4.96
CA GLU A 44 2.43 -8.26 -5.57
C GLU A 44 2.59 -8.91 -6.95
N GLU A 45 3.47 -8.37 -7.79
CA GLU A 45 3.76 -8.89 -9.13
C GLU A 45 4.42 -10.27 -9.07
N TRP A 46 5.31 -10.49 -8.09
CA TRP A 46 5.91 -11.81 -7.83
C TRP A 46 4.86 -12.82 -7.42
N HIS A 47 3.96 -12.46 -6.50
CA HIS A 47 2.89 -13.36 -6.07
C HIS A 47 1.96 -13.70 -7.23
N GLU A 48 1.58 -12.71 -8.05
CA GLU A 48 0.78 -12.93 -9.26
C GLU A 48 1.49 -13.87 -10.23
N LYS A 49 2.76 -13.63 -10.56
CA LYS A 49 3.57 -14.57 -11.37
C LYS A 49 3.55 -15.96 -10.74
N CYS A 50 3.71 -16.07 -9.43
CA CYS A 50 3.77 -17.36 -8.77
C CYS A 50 2.45 -18.14 -8.80
N CYS A 51 1.31 -17.44 -8.83
CA CYS A 51 -0.01 -18.05 -8.99
C CYS A 51 -0.28 -18.54 -10.43
N HIS A 52 0.39 -17.99 -11.43
CA HIS A 52 0.16 -18.31 -12.84
C HIS A 52 1.08 -19.41 -13.38
N TYR A 53 2.19 -19.68 -12.71
CA TYR A 53 3.12 -20.75 -13.06
C TYR A 53 3.02 -21.92 -12.07
N PHE A 54 3.28 -23.13 -12.55
CA PHE A 54 3.27 -24.33 -11.74
C PHE A 54 4.40 -25.28 -12.13
N ILE A 55 4.83 -26.10 -11.18
CA ILE A 55 5.70 -27.25 -11.42
C ILE A 55 4.87 -28.51 -11.25
N LEU A 56 4.98 -29.40 -12.23
CA LEU A 56 4.30 -30.68 -12.25
C LEU A 56 5.33 -31.81 -12.32
N THR A 57 5.18 -32.77 -11.41
CA THR A 57 5.86 -34.06 -11.49
C THR A 57 4.80 -35.14 -11.69
N ALA A 58 5.07 -36.06 -12.62
CA ALA A 58 4.21 -37.20 -12.88
C ALA A 58 5.07 -38.44 -13.03
N SER A 59 4.56 -39.56 -12.51
CA SER A 59 5.25 -40.83 -12.55
C SER A 59 4.33 -41.95 -12.99
N ARG A 60 4.92 -42.97 -13.62
CA ARG A 60 4.24 -44.19 -14.00
C ARG A 60 5.08 -45.38 -13.53
N GLY A 61 4.44 -46.35 -12.87
CA GLY A 61 5.08 -47.50 -12.24
C GLY A 61 5.35 -47.32 -10.73
N LEU A 62 5.37 -48.45 -10.04
CA LEU A 62 5.32 -48.58 -8.57
C LEU A 62 6.59 -48.12 -7.81
N LEU A 63 7.69 -47.83 -8.49
CA LEU A 63 8.98 -47.49 -7.84
C LEU A 63 9.36 -46.00 -7.96
N MET A 64 8.48 -45.16 -8.49
CA MET A 64 8.81 -43.78 -8.87
C MET A 64 8.27 -42.71 -7.90
N GLU A 65 7.72 -43.09 -6.75
CA GLU A 65 7.17 -42.12 -5.78
C GLU A 65 8.22 -41.11 -5.29
N GLN A 66 9.49 -41.51 -5.16
CA GLN A 66 10.59 -40.61 -4.74
C GLN A 66 10.92 -39.53 -5.78
N ALA A 67 10.46 -39.69 -7.04
CA ALA A 67 10.65 -38.70 -8.09
C ALA A 67 9.55 -37.62 -8.10
N LEU A 68 8.51 -37.78 -7.27
CA LEU A 68 7.43 -36.81 -7.16
C LEU A 68 7.80 -35.72 -6.15
N LEU A 69 7.31 -34.51 -6.42
CA LEU A 69 7.34 -33.45 -5.42
C LEU A 69 6.48 -33.84 -4.20
N PRO A 70 6.85 -33.39 -2.99
CA PRO A 70 6.00 -33.55 -1.83
C PRO A 70 4.63 -32.92 -2.08
N ALA A 71 3.56 -33.69 -1.86
CA ALA A 71 2.21 -33.18 -1.98
C ALA A 71 1.95 -32.10 -0.91
N PRO A 72 1.13 -31.07 -1.22
CA PRO A 72 0.77 -30.08 -0.24
C PRO A 72 -0.03 -30.75 0.88
N PRO A 73 0.18 -30.39 2.17
CA PRO A 73 -0.67 -30.87 3.23
C PRO A 73 -2.12 -30.45 2.96
N VAL A 74 -3.08 -31.34 3.23
CA VAL A 74 -4.51 -31.02 3.10
C VAL A 74 -4.79 -29.83 4.01
N SER A 75 -5.12 -28.68 3.42
CA SER A 75 -5.39 -27.46 4.19
C SER A 75 -6.61 -27.68 5.07
N SER A 76 -6.41 -27.79 6.38
CA SER A 76 -7.46 -27.79 7.40
C SER A 76 -7.91 -26.38 7.76
N ALA A 77 -7.62 -25.38 6.92
CA ALA A 77 -8.03 -24.02 7.16
C ALA A 77 -9.55 -24.00 7.38
N PRO A 78 -10.05 -23.34 8.44
CA PRO A 78 -11.46 -23.26 8.69
C PRO A 78 -12.12 -22.66 7.45
N VAL A 79 -13.12 -23.36 6.89
CA VAL A 79 -13.99 -22.78 5.88
C VAL A 79 -14.68 -21.62 6.57
N ILE A 80 -14.17 -20.40 6.37
CA ILE A 80 -14.82 -19.21 6.88
C ILE A 80 -16.16 -19.13 6.15
N SER A 81 -17.24 -19.41 6.88
CA SER A 81 -18.61 -19.27 6.39
C SER A 81 -18.93 -17.78 6.30
N TRP A 82 -18.53 -17.14 5.21
CA TRP A 82 -18.94 -15.78 4.91
C TRP A 82 -20.43 -15.78 4.58
N SER A 83 -21.22 -14.96 5.27
CA SER A 83 -22.51 -14.55 4.73
C SER A 83 -22.22 -13.67 3.50
N PRO A 84 -22.62 -14.05 2.28
CA PRO A 84 -22.28 -13.27 1.09
C PRO A 84 -23.17 -12.04 1.05
N THR A 85 -22.76 -10.96 1.71
CA THR A 85 -23.26 -9.63 1.37
C THR A 85 -22.68 -9.29 0.00
N VAL A 86 -23.48 -9.47 -1.04
CA VAL A 86 -23.07 -9.15 -2.41
C VAL A 86 -23.07 -7.63 -2.55
N LEU A 87 -21.88 -7.03 -2.56
CA LEU A 87 -21.71 -5.63 -2.90
C LEU A 87 -21.65 -5.51 -4.43
N PRO A 88 -22.59 -4.80 -5.09
CA PRO A 88 -22.52 -4.58 -6.52
C PRO A 88 -21.35 -3.64 -6.82
N VAL A 89 -20.32 -4.15 -7.48
CA VAL A 89 -19.18 -3.36 -7.93
C VAL A 89 -19.36 -3.04 -9.41
N ARG A 90 -19.16 -1.77 -9.80
CA ARG A 90 -19.18 -1.34 -11.19
C ARG A 90 -17.88 -0.58 -11.49
N PRO A 91 -17.14 -0.97 -12.54
CA PRO A 91 -16.01 -0.19 -13.00
C PRO A 91 -16.48 1.19 -13.43
N ILE A 92 -15.76 2.22 -12.99
CA ILE A 92 -15.93 3.58 -13.50
C ILE A 92 -14.67 3.91 -14.29
N PRO A 93 -14.79 4.32 -15.57
CA PRO A 93 -13.63 4.69 -16.36
C PRO A 93 -13.01 5.97 -15.74
N VAL A 94 -11.74 5.87 -15.37
CA VAL A 94 -10.92 7.00 -14.96
C VAL A 94 -9.62 6.92 -15.75
N SER A 95 -9.32 7.96 -16.52
CA SER A 95 -8.08 8.05 -17.30
C SER A 95 -6.93 8.47 -16.39
N LEU A 96 -6.50 7.56 -15.51
CA LEU A 96 -5.35 7.78 -14.65
C LEU A 96 -4.50 6.51 -14.55
N GLU A 97 -3.20 6.69 -14.74
CA GLU A 97 -2.20 5.65 -14.54
C GLU A 97 -1.34 6.01 -13.32
N GLY A 98 -1.12 5.03 -12.44
CA GLY A 98 -0.27 5.23 -11.27
C GLY A 98 -0.19 3.96 -10.40
N LEU A 99 1.02 3.46 -10.17
CA LEU A 99 1.32 2.42 -9.19
C LEU A 99 1.90 3.06 -7.92
N GLY A 100 1.55 2.51 -6.75
CA GLY A 100 2.11 2.98 -5.48
C GLY A 100 1.72 4.42 -5.10
N MET A 101 0.63 4.94 -5.68
CA MET A 101 0.06 6.23 -5.29
C MET A 101 -0.56 6.15 -3.89
N ALA A 102 -0.55 7.26 -3.17
CA ALA A 102 -1.35 7.43 -1.96
C ALA A 102 -2.61 8.21 -2.28
N SER A 103 -3.73 7.85 -1.65
CA SER A 103 -5.02 8.50 -1.85
C SER A 103 -5.70 8.85 -0.55
N THR A 104 -6.46 9.94 -0.56
CA THR A 104 -7.35 10.27 0.55
C THR A 104 -8.56 11.06 0.08
N ARG A 105 -9.68 10.95 0.80
CA ARG A 105 -10.93 11.62 0.44
C ARG A 105 -10.97 13.01 1.07
N LEU A 106 -10.92 14.06 0.24
CA LEU A 106 -11.02 15.45 0.71
C LEU A 106 -12.46 15.88 0.96
N GLY A 107 -13.41 15.32 0.20
CA GLY A 107 -14.82 15.65 0.29
C GLY A 107 -15.73 14.62 -0.38
N PRO A 108 -17.04 14.88 -0.46
CA PRO A 108 -18.00 13.96 -1.07
C PRO A 108 -17.62 13.49 -2.48
N GLU A 109 -17.13 14.44 -3.28
CA GLU A 109 -16.91 14.30 -4.72
C GLU A 109 -15.45 14.61 -5.10
N GLN A 110 -14.52 14.52 -4.13
CA GLN A 110 -13.11 14.88 -4.32
C GLN A 110 -12.18 13.90 -3.59
N VAL A 111 -11.21 13.37 -4.33
CA VAL A 111 -10.15 12.49 -3.83
C VAL A 111 -8.80 13.07 -4.24
N MET A 112 -7.89 13.22 -3.29
CA MET A 112 -6.52 13.60 -3.55
C MET A 112 -5.68 12.36 -3.85
N LEU A 113 -4.80 12.49 -4.83
CA LEU A 113 -3.81 11.49 -5.21
C LEU A 113 -2.43 12.13 -5.26
N THR A 114 -1.42 11.43 -4.74
CA THR A 114 -0.04 11.96 -4.74
C THR A 114 0.97 10.87 -5.06
N GLY A 115 2.05 11.29 -5.72
CA GLY A 115 3.19 10.45 -6.07
C GLY A 115 2.84 9.30 -7.02
N GLY A 116 3.51 8.17 -6.83
CA GLY A 116 3.38 6.97 -7.63
C GLY A 116 4.30 6.93 -8.85
N SER A 117 4.08 5.94 -9.72
CA SER A 117 4.77 5.82 -11.01
C SER A 117 3.83 5.41 -12.12
N SER A 118 4.12 5.84 -13.35
CA SER A 118 3.44 5.43 -14.58
C SER A 118 4.46 4.93 -15.62
N LYS A 119 4.00 4.55 -16.80
CA LYS A 119 4.84 4.31 -17.99
C LYS A 119 5.83 5.44 -18.30
N GLY A 120 5.50 6.68 -17.93
CA GLY A 120 6.38 7.84 -18.10
C GLY A 120 7.48 7.95 -17.05
N GLY A 121 7.54 7.03 -16.07
CA GLY A 121 8.45 7.05 -14.94
C GLY A 121 7.75 7.44 -13.63
N ARG A 122 8.55 7.85 -12.65
CA ARG A 122 8.03 8.20 -11.33
C ARG A 122 7.40 9.60 -11.36
N LEU A 123 6.25 9.73 -10.72
CA LEU A 123 5.46 10.95 -10.68
C LEU A 123 5.80 11.74 -9.42
N ALA A 124 6.17 13.01 -9.59
CA ALA A 124 6.24 13.99 -8.50
C ALA A 124 4.94 14.82 -8.39
N GLU A 125 4.07 14.74 -9.40
CA GLU A 125 2.87 15.56 -9.50
C GLU A 125 1.80 15.14 -8.48
N THR A 126 1.11 16.14 -7.94
CA THR A 126 -0.12 15.95 -7.17
C THR A 126 -1.32 16.05 -8.10
N ARG A 127 -2.29 15.14 -7.92
CA ARG A 127 -3.49 15.04 -8.75
C ARG A 127 -4.72 15.01 -7.85
N ALA A 128 -5.83 15.53 -8.36
CA ALA A 128 -7.14 15.39 -7.74
C ALA A 128 -8.06 14.62 -8.69
N LEU A 129 -8.83 13.67 -8.15
CA LEU A 129 -9.99 13.13 -8.82
C LEU A 129 -11.21 13.92 -8.35
N LEU A 130 -11.90 14.55 -9.31
CA LEU A 130 -13.10 15.33 -9.09
C LEU A 130 -14.28 14.61 -9.74
N ARG A 131 -15.38 14.45 -9.02
CA ARG A 131 -16.61 13.91 -9.57
C ARG A 131 -17.52 15.04 -10.02
N GLY A 132 -17.80 15.08 -11.32
CA GLY A 132 -18.75 15.98 -11.96
C GLY A 132 -19.99 15.24 -12.47
N GLN A 133 -20.83 15.95 -13.22
CA GLN A 133 -22.06 15.40 -13.80
C GLN A 133 -21.81 14.21 -14.75
N GLU A 134 -20.69 14.25 -15.49
CA GLU A 134 -20.28 13.21 -16.42
C GLU A 134 -19.43 12.09 -15.79
N GLY A 135 -19.25 12.12 -14.47
CA GLY A 135 -18.45 11.14 -13.73
C GLY A 135 -17.13 11.71 -13.20
N TRP A 136 -16.15 10.84 -12.97
CA TRP A 136 -14.87 11.22 -12.38
C TRP A 136 -13.89 11.73 -13.45
N ARG A 137 -13.21 12.83 -13.15
CA ARG A 137 -12.11 13.38 -13.96
C ARG A 137 -10.86 13.57 -13.11
N ALA A 138 -9.70 13.30 -13.69
CA ALA A 138 -8.41 13.63 -13.07
C ALA A 138 -7.98 15.04 -13.46
N VAL A 139 -7.55 15.82 -12.48
CA VAL A 139 -6.99 17.17 -12.65
C VAL A 139 -5.61 17.17 -12.02
N VAL A 140 -4.63 17.76 -12.71
CA VAL A 140 -3.30 18.01 -12.15
C VAL A 140 -3.37 19.33 -11.39
N GLU A 141 -3.05 19.30 -10.12
CA GLU A 141 -3.03 20.50 -9.29
C GLU A 141 -1.73 21.28 -9.54
N PRO A 142 -1.76 22.63 -9.59
CA PRO A 142 -0.59 23.44 -9.88
C PRO A 142 0.53 23.16 -8.87
N PHE A 143 1.65 22.69 -9.44
CA PHE A 143 2.94 22.31 -8.88
C PHE A 143 3.13 22.47 -7.36
N VAL A 144 3.02 21.34 -6.67
CA VAL A 144 3.64 21.12 -5.35
C VAL A 144 4.77 20.12 -5.55
N ASP A 145 6.01 20.53 -5.30
CA ASP A 145 7.14 19.59 -5.30
C ASP A 145 7.17 18.80 -3.99
N LEU A 146 6.58 17.59 -4.02
CA LEU A 146 6.69 16.61 -2.93
C LEU A 146 7.92 15.69 -3.11
N GLY A 147 8.71 15.92 -4.16
CA GLY A 147 9.68 14.97 -4.67
C GLY A 147 9.03 13.69 -5.21
N VAL A 148 9.87 12.84 -5.80
CA VAL A 148 9.47 11.52 -6.26
C VAL A 148 9.21 10.59 -5.08
N ARG A 149 7.97 10.10 -4.93
CA ARG A 149 7.57 9.22 -3.82
C ARG A 149 6.53 8.17 -4.22
N LEU A 150 6.73 6.96 -3.72
CA LEU A 150 5.80 5.83 -3.84
C LEU A 150 5.56 5.19 -2.48
N HIS A 151 4.38 4.60 -2.31
CA HIS A 151 3.94 3.88 -1.11
C HIS A 151 4.13 4.69 0.20
N HIS A 152 4.00 6.01 0.11
CA HIS A 152 3.80 6.91 1.24
C HIS A 152 2.34 6.87 1.68
N THR A 153 2.02 7.60 2.74
CA THR A 153 0.65 7.78 3.22
C THR A 153 0.19 9.22 2.99
N VAL A 154 -1.10 9.41 2.76
CA VAL A 154 -1.78 10.71 2.74
C VAL A 154 -2.99 10.58 3.65
N THR A 155 -3.02 11.35 4.72
CA THR A 155 -4.03 11.22 5.77
C THR A 155 -4.74 12.55 5.97
N CYS A 156 -6.06 12.58 5.82
CA CYS A 156 -6.86 13.74 6.19
C CYS A 156 -6.69 14.07 7.68
N VAL A 157 -6.54 15.36 7.98
CA VAL A 157 -6.44 15.83 9.37
C VAL A 157 -7.70 16.59 9.80
N PRO A 158 -8.07 16.50 11.09
CA PRO A 158 -9.14 17.31 11.67
C PRO A 158 -8.87 18.81 11.45
N GLY A 159 -9.92 19.58 11.15
CA GLY A 159 -9.80 20.99 10.80
C GLY A 159 -9.46 21.25 9.32
N GLY A 160 -9.30 20.21 8.51
CA GLY A 160 -9.08 20.30 7.07
C GLY A 160 -7.61 20.19 6.67
N GLY A 161 -7.39 19.85 5.40
CA GLY A 161 -6.06 19.54 4.88
C GLY A 161 -5.68 18.08 5.03
N VAL A 162 -4.44 17.76 4.66
CA VAL A 162 -3.86 16.41 4.75
C VAL A 162 -2.42 16.46 5.25
N VAL A 163 -1.96 15.35 5.81
CA VAL A 163 -0.56 15.09 6.11
C VAL A 163 -0.06 13.97 5.20
N ILE A 164 1.06 14.22 4.54
CA ILE A 164 1.76 13.28 3.67
C ILE A 164 3.00 12.81 4.42
N TYR A 165 3.20 11.49 4.54
CA TYR A 165 4.32 10.96 5.30
C TYR A 165 5.02 9.77 4.62
N GLY A 166 6.35 9.85 4.62
CA GLY A 166 7.24 8.75 4.30
C GLY A 166 7.21 8.33 2.82
N GLY A 167 7.22 7.02 2.58
CA GLY A 167 7.34 6.43 1.25
C GLY A 167 8.79 6.28 0.84
N ARG A 168 9.04 6.25 -0.46
CA ARG A 168 10.39 6.07 -1.01
C ARG A 168 10.50 6.59 -2.43
N SER A 169 11.70 6.91 -2.85
CA SER A 169 12.00 7.07 -4.27
C SER A 169 12.40 5.73 -4.89
N SER A 170 13.22 4.91 -4.22
CA SER A 170 13.61 3.55 -4.63
C SER A 170 13.62 2.60 -3.42
N PRO A 171 13.73 1.27 -3.59
CA PRO A 171 13.85 0.33 -2.46
C PRO A 171 14.91 0.73 -1.43
N LEU A 172 16.05 1.23 -1.91
CA LEU A 172 17.19 1.64 -1.10
C LEU A 172 17.09 3.07 -0.55
N ASN A 173 16.12 3.86 -1.03
CA ASN A 173 15.97 5.27 -0.65
C ASN A 173 14.56 5.55 -0.07
N PRO A 174 14.26 5.01 1.13
CA PRO A 174 13.07 5.40 1.88
C PRO A 174 13.17 6.84 2.38
N ILE A 175 12.01 7.48 2.47
CA ILE A 175 11.84 8.88 2.81
C ILE A 175 11.20 8.97 4.21
N SER A 176 11.58 9.99 4.99
CA SER A 176 10.98 10.31 6.30
C SER A 176 10.29 11.67 6.34
N ASP A 177 10.26 12.40 5.22
CA ASP A 177 9.66 13.72 5.15
C ASP A 177 8.17 13.67 5.50
N ILE A 178 7.73 14.74 6.17
CA ILE A 178 6.34 14.99 6.52
C ILE A 178 5.95 16.31 5.88
N PHE A 179 4.89 16.31 5.09
CA PHE A 179 4.32 17.54 4.53
C PHE A 179 2.90 17.73 5.03
N ARG A 180 2.55 18.97 5.35
CA ARG A 180 1.17 19.37 5.57
C ARG A 180 0.68 20.12 4.35
N VAL A 181 -0.48 19.73 3.87
CA VAL A 181 -1.17 20.34 2.74
C VAL A 181 -2.45 20.95 3.26
N THR A 182 -2.62 22.25 3.06
CA THR A 182 -3.84 22.98 3.38
C THR A 182 -4.50 23.50 2.13
N PHE A 183 -5.83 23.51 2.14
CA PHE A 183 -6.66 23.99 1.03
C PHE A 183 -7.27 25.31 1.48
N ASN A 184 -6.86 26.42 0.86
CA ASN A 184 -7.46 27.71 1.15
C ASN A 184 -8.62 27.95 0.19
N PRO A 185 -9.87 28.10 0.70
CA PRO A 185 -10.94 28.62 -0.14
C PRO A 185 -10.53 30.03 -0.57
N CYS A 186 -10.46 30.25 -1.89
CA CYS A 186 -10.25 31.59 -2.41
C CYS A 186 -11.37 32.49 -1.85
N GLY A 187 -10.98 33.59 -1.19
CA GLY A 187 -11.91 34.48 -0.54
C GLY A 187 -13.03 34.88 -1.50
N VAL A 188 -14.27 34.78 -1.05
CA VAL A 188 -15.42 35.37 -1.74
C VAL A 188 -15.22 36.88 -1.68
N SER A 189 -14.45 37.44 -2.61
CA SER A 189 -14.46 38.87 -2.80
C SER A 189 -15.85 39.21 -3.33
N PRO A 190 -16.62 40.10 -2.67
CA PRO A 190 -17.97 40.47 -3.11
C PRO A 190 -18.01 41.18 -4.49
N ALA A 191 -16.85 41.31 -5.16
CA ALA A 191 -16.69 41.88 -6.49
C ALA A 191 -16.22 40.87 -7.56
N ALA A 192 -16.11 39.56 -7.26
CA ALA A 192 -15.68 38.55 -8.22
C ALA A 192 -16.84 38.02 -9.08
N ASP A 193 -16.58 37.92 -10.39
CA ASP A 193 -17.49 37.47 -11.43
C ASP A 193 -18.05 36.06 -11.12
N PRO A 194 -19.37 35.81 -11.16
CA PRO A 194 -19.97 34.50 -10.81
C PRO A 194 -19.57 33.34 -11.75
N GLN A 195 -18.82 33.62 -12.82
CA GLN A 195 -18.24 32.61 -13.73
C GLN A 195 -16.75 32.35 -13.51
N SER A 196 -16.10 33.07 -12.59
CA SER A 196 -14.73 32.75 -12.19
C SER A 196 -14.74 31.58 -11.22
N GLN A 197 -14.44 30.37 -11.71
CA GLN A 197 -14.04 29.25 -10.84
C GLN A 197 -12.71 29.66 -10.20
N ALA A 198 -12.78 30.35 -9.06
CA ALA A 198 -11.59 30.71 -8.31
C ALA A 198 -10.90 29.41 -7.88
N ALA A 199 -9.73 29.16 -8.44
CA ALA A 199 -8.94 27.97 -8.12
C ALA A 199 -8.64 27.98 -6.61
N GLU A 200 -9.01 26.90 -5.92
CA GLU A 200 -8.57 26.66 -4.55
C GLU A 200 -7.04 26.71 -4.53
N THR A 201 -6.48 27.53 -3.63
CA THR A 201 -5.03 27.62 -3.52
C THR A 201 -4.55 26.53 -2.57
N ILE A 202 -3.74 25.61 -3.08
CA ILE A 202 -3.08 24.58 -2.30
C ILE A 202 -1.80 25.15 -1.71
N HIS A 203 -1.66 25.06 -0.39
CA HIS A 203 -0.43 25.43 0.31
C HIS A 203 0.21 24.20 0.90
N VAL A 204 1.52 24.04 0.69
CA VAL A 204 2.27 22.89 1.20
C VAL A 204 3.46 23.37 2.01
N GLU A 205 3.56 22.83 3.21
CA GLU A 205 4.64 23.12 4.14
C GLU A 205 5.32 21.82 4.57
N SER A 206 6.65 21.83 4.61
CA SER A 206 7.41 20.78 5.27
C SER A 206 7.24 20.93 6.79
N MET A 207 6.85 19.85 7.46
CA MET A 207 6.70 19.84 8.91
C MET A 207 8.02 19.46 9.57
N ILE A 208 8.62 20.40 10.29
CA ILE A 208 9.82 20.16 11.10
C ILE A 208 9.37 19.63 12.46
N CYS A 209 9.25 18.31 12.57
CA CYS A 209 8.81 17.65 13.79
C CYS A 209 9.98 17.36 14.74
N SER A 210 9.77 17.53 16.04
CA SER A 210 10.76 17.20 17.08
C SER A 210 10.43 15.87 17.78
N GLY A 211 11.27 15.45 18.74
CA GLY A 211 11.12 14.20 19.47
C GLY A 211 11.88 13.05 18.81
N ASN A 212 11.32 11.84 18.88
CA ASN A 212 11.92 10.61 18.35
C ASN A 212 11.14 10.12 17.12
N PRO A 213 11.45 10.63 15.91
CA PRO A 213 10.74 10.21 14.72
C PRO A 213 11.03 8.74 14.36
N PRO A 214 10.06 8.03 13.77
CA PRO A 214 10.31 6.74 13.14
C PRO A 214 11.42 6.80 12.08
N PRO A 215 12.19 5.72 11.87
CA PRO A 215 13.06 5.60 10.71
C PRO A 215 12.28 5.75 9.39
N PRO A 216 12.93 6.23 8.31
CA PRO A 216 12.34 6.32 6.98
C PRO A 216 11.68 5.00 6.56
N ARG A 217 10.45 5.06 6.05
CA ARG A 217 9.63 3.87 5.80
C ARG A 217 8.60 4.05 4.69
N TRP A 218 8.25 2.95 4.06
CA TRP A 218 7.28 2.86 2.95
C TRP A 218 6.36 1.65 3.15
N ARG A 219 5.22 1.60 2.44
CA ARG A 219 4.16 0.57 2.62
C ARG A 219 3.66 0.44 4.08
N HIS A 220 3.83 1.51 4.86
CA HIS A 220 3.28 1.64 6.21
C HIS A 220 1.85 2.17 6.14
N THR A 221 1.13 2.13 7.25
CA THR A 221 -0.17 2.82 7.39
C THR A 221 -0.02 4.05 8.26
N ALA A 222 -0.85 5.05 8.00
CA ALA A 222 -1.01 6.21 8.84
C ALA A 222 -2.50 6.50 9.02
N SER A 223 -2.92 6.84 10.24
CA SER A 223 -4.31 7.16 10.56
C SER A 223 -4.34 8.21 11.66
N VAL A 224 -5.32 9.12 11.60
CA VAL A 224 -5.51 10.08 12.70
C VAL A 224 -6.29 9.42 13.82
N VAL A 225 -5.78 9.55 15.04
CA VAL A 225 -6.45 9.17 16.27
C VAL A 225 -6.58 10.39 17.19
N SER A 226 -7.76 10.60 17.76
CA SER A 226 -8.02 11.71 18.68
C SER A 226 -8.07 11.20 20.11
N LEU A 227 -7.18 11.71 20.98
CA LEU A 227 -7.13 11.34 22.39
C LEU A 227 -7.10 12.59 23.28
N ARG A 228 -8.07 12.68 24.19
CA ARG A 228 -8.21 13.79 25.16
C ARG A 228 -8.17 15.17 24.48
N GLY A 229 -8.89 15.31 23.36
CA GLY A 229 -8.99 16.56 22.61
C GLY A 229 -7.73 16.95 21.82
N ARG A 230 -6.78 16.02 21.63
CA ARG A 230 -5.59 16.21 20.81
C ARG A 230 -5.57 15.17 19.70
N ASP A 231 -5.13 15.58 18.52
CA ASP A 231 -5.04 14.72 17.36
C ASP A 231 -3.61 14.24 17.14
N PHE A 232 -3.48 12.94 16.87
CA PHE A 232 -2.21 12.29 16.62
C PHE A 232 -2.26 11.56 15.28
N LEU A 233 -1.21 11.70 14.49
CA LEU A 233 -0.96 10.79 13.38
C LEU A 233 -0.31 9.53 13.95
N PHE A 234 -1.04 8.42 13.93
CA PHE A 234 -0.51 7.11 14.28
C PHE A 234 0.04 6.42 13.04
N VAL A 235 1.31 6.03 13.08
CA VAL A 235 2.02 5.34 12.00
C VAL A 235 2.38 3.94 12.46
N PHE A 236 2.08 2.92 11.65
CA PHE A 236 2.40 1.53 11.99
C PHE A 236 3.01 0.75 10.82
N GLY A 237 4.03 -0.04 11.16
CA GLY A 237 4.66 -1.01 10.27
C GLY A 237 5.35 -0.40 9.05
N GLY A 238 5.28 -1.13 7.93
CA GLY A 238 5.96 -0.80 6.67
C GLY A 238 7.28 -1.55 6.50
N LYS A 239 8.12 -1.06 5.57
CA LYS A 239 9.49 -1.53 5.31
C LYS A 239 10.43 -0.32 5.29
N ASN A 240 11.71 -0.57 5.54
CA ASN A 240 12.80 0.40 5.36
C ASN A 240 13.92 -0.22 4.51
N GLN A 241 15.14 0.34 4.55
CA GLN A 241 16.31 -0.18 3.82
C GLN A 241 16.69 -1.63 4.16
N SER A 242 16.33 -2.13 5.33
CA SER A 242 16.58 -3.54 5.71
C SER A 242 15.63 -4.52 5.01
N GLU A 243 14.61 -4.00 4.32
CA GLU A 243 13.51 -4.73 3.68
C GLU A 243 12.67 -5.66 4.58
N SER A 244 13.04 -5.78 5.86
CA SER A 244 12.23 -6.47 6.84
C SER A 244 10.97 -5.68 7.16
N ALA A 245 9.88 -6.40 7.37
CA ALA A 245 8.65 -5.79 7.84
C ALA A 245 8.86 -5.18 9.24
N LEU A 246 8.32 -3.98 9.44
CA LEU A 246 8.36 -3.27 10.70
C LEU A 246 7.08 -3.59 11.50
N GLY A 247 7.19 -3.64 12.83
CA GLY A 247 6.07 -3.89 13.76
C GLY A 247 5.96 -2.85 14.86
N ASP A 248 6.64 -1.72 14.71
CA ASP A 248 6.62 -0.59 15.63
C ASP A 248 5.50 0.40 15.27
N GLY A 249 4.99 1.08 16.30
CA GLY A 249 3.96 2.12 16.20
C GLY A 249 4.50 3.44 16.72
N HIS A 250 4.18 4.54 16.03
CA HIS A 250 4.66 5.88 16.35
C HIS A 250 3.51 6.88 16.34
N PHE A 251 3.52 7.82 17.29
CA PHE A 251 2.49 8.86 17.39
C PHE A 251 3.11 10.24 17.20
N LEU A 252 2.67 10.97 16.19
CA LEU A 252 3.01 12.38 16.01
C LEU A 252 1.84 13.23 16.51
N ASN A 253 2.05 14.03 17.55
CA ASN A 253 1.08 15.04 17.95
C ASN A 253 1.01 16.13 16.87
N LEU A 254 -0.14 16.25 16.20
CA LEU A 254 -0.31 17.14 15.05
C LEU A 254 -0.33 18.62 15.45
N GLY A 255 -0.78 18.94 16.67
CA GLY A 255 -0.83 20.31 17.16
C GLY A 255 0.53 20.83 17.63
N GLN A 256 1.35 19.96 18.24
CA GLN A 256 2.67 20.34 18.75
C GLN A 256 3.81 20.01 17.78
N GLN A 257 3.55 19.17 16.76
CA GLN A 257 4.56 18.65 15.84
C GLN A 257 5.69 17.92 16.57
N ILE A 258 5.33 17.08 17.56
CA ILE A 258 6.29 16.31 18.36
C ILE A 258 5.92 14.83 18.27
N TRP A 259 6.90 14.00 17.90
CA TRP A 259 6.81 12.55 18.01
C TRP A 259 6.87 12.15 19.48
N THR A 260 5.84 11.45 19.93
CA THR A 260 5.63 11.07 21.33
C THR A 260 5.40 9.58 21.45
N GLU A 261 5.94 8.99 22.50
CA GLU A 261 5.56 7.64 22.89
C GLU A 261 4.22 7.66 23.64
N MET A 262 3.36 6.70 23.33
CA MET A 262 2.09 6.52 24.01
C MET A 262 1.97 5.07 24.47
N PRO A 263 1.51 4.82 25.71
CA PRO A 263 1.27 3.46 26.17
C PRO A 263 0.15 2.84 25.34
N VAL A 264 0.44 1.69 24.73
CA VAL A 264 -0.53 0.87 24.00
C VAL A 264 -0.79 -0.38 24.82
N GLU A 265 -2.06 -0.68 25.08
CA GLU A 265 -2.47 -1.88 25.81
C GLU A 265 -2.82 -3.02 24.85
N GLY A 266 -2.66 -4.27 25.32
CA GLY A 266 -2.95 -5.47 24.55
C GLY A 266 -1.76 -6.01 23.75
N ALA A 267 -2.01 -7.06 22.97
CA ALA A 267 -0.99 -7.66 22.13
C ALA A 267 -0.77 -6.83 20.86
N ALA A 268 0.46 -6.39 20.63
CA ALA A 268 0.83 -5.68 19.41
C ALA A 268 0.64 -6.60 18.19
N PRO A 269 0.12 -6.08 17.06
CA PRO A 269 0.10 -6.83 15.81
C PRO A 269 1.52 -7.22 15.40
N PRO A 270 1.73 -8.38 14.77
CA PRO A 270 3.05 -8.71 14.20
C PRO A 270 3.42 -7.73 13.10
N ALA A 271 4.74 -7.61 12.89
CA ALA A 271 5.35 -6.81 11.85
C ALA A 271 4.72 -7.08 10.47
N ARG A 272 4.42 -6.00 9.73
CA ARG A 272 3.69 -6.09 8.46
C ARG A 272 3.89 -4.84 7.59
N HIS A 273 3.68 -5.02 6.29
CA HIS A 273 3.62 -3.95 5.28
C HIS A 273 2.45 -4.23 4.33
N SER A 274 2.21 -3.35 3.35
CA SER A 274 1.12 -3.49 2.36
C SER A 274 -0.25 -3.75 3.01
N HIS A 275 -0.50 -3.14 4.16
CA HIS A 275 -1.72 -3.35 4.95
C HIS A 275 -2.56 -2.07 5.00
N SER A 276 -3.77 -2.18 5.55
CA SER A 276 -4.63 -1.04 5.85
C SER A 276 -4.90 -0.97 7.35
N ALA A 277 -5.08 0.25 7.85
CA ALA A 277 -5.49 0.52 9.21
C ALA A 277 -6.67 1.49 9.17
N CYS A 278 -7.58 1.34 10.13
CA CYS A 278 -8.66 2.28 10.37
C CYS A 278 -8.70 2.61 11.86
N PRO A 279 -8.92 3.90 12.23
CA PRO A 279 -9.09 4.32 13.62
C PRO A 279 -10.42 3.84 14.22
#